data_AF-A0A379WMW5-F1
#
_entry.id   AF-A0A379WMW5-F1
#
_cell.length_a   1.000
_cell.length_b   1.000
_cell.length_c   1.000
_cell.angle_alpha   90.00
_cell.angle_beta   90.00
_cell.angle_gamma   90.00
#
_symmetry.space_group_name_H-M   'P 1'
#
loop_
_entity.id
_entity.type
_entity.pdbx_description
1 polymer ?
#
loop_
_entity_poly.entity_id
_entity_poly.type
_entity_poly.pdbx_seq_one_letter_code
_entity_poly.pdbx_strand_id
1 'polypeptide(L)' 'MGSWAAEALARTGIGAITLIDMDDVCVTNTNRQIHALRDNVGLAKAEVMAERIRQINPECRVNGYR' A
#
# COMPACT_ATOMS: atom_id res chain seq x y z
N MET A 1 -7.39 1.22 9.26
CA MET A 1 -7.64 0.88 7.84
C MET A 1 -7.00 1.97 6.97
N GLY A 2 -5.72 1.84 6.62
CA GLY A 2 -5.02 2.81 5.77
C GLY A 2 -4.93 2.37 4.30
N SER A 3 -4.77 1.07 4.06
CA SER A 3 -4.57 0.50 2.72
C SER A 3 -5.77 0.69 1.79
N TRP A 4 -6.99 0.47 2.29
CA TRP A 4 -8.23 0.72 1.54
C TRP A 4 -8.41 2.19 1.16
N ALA A 5 -8.09 3.10 2.10
CA ALA A 5 -8.18 4.53 1.86
C ALA A 5 -7.15 4.97 0.81
N ALA A 6 -5.90 4.53 0.94
CA ALA A 6 -4.84 4.86 -0.01
C ALA A 6 -5.16 4.35 -1.43
N GLU A 7 -5.69 3.13 -1.55
CA GLU A 7 -6.15 2.61 -2.85
C GLU A 7 -7.33 3.40 -3.41
N ALA A 8 -8.34 3.71 -2.59
CA ALA A 8 -9.48 4.51 -3.04
C ALA A 8 -9.03 5.88 -3.57
N LEU A 9 -8.13 6.57 -2.84
CA LEU A 9 -7.56 7.84 -3.26
C LEU A 9 -6.81 7.72 -4.59
N ALA A 10 -6.01 6.67 -4.76
CA ALA A 10 -5.29 6.40 -6.01
C ALA A 10 -6.27 6.19 -7.19
N ARG A 11 -7.34 5.42 -6.98
CA ARG A 11 -8.40 5.16 -7.97
C ARG A 11 -9.21 6.40 -8.33
N THR A 12 -9.35 7.35 -7.42
CA THR A 12 -10.09 8.62 -7.66
C THR A 12 -9.22 9.72 -8.24
N GLY A 13 -7.98 9.42 -8.66
CA GLY A 13 -7.13 10.38 -9.35
C GLY A 13 -6.34 11.32 -8.44
N ILE A 14 -6.19 11.02 -7.15
CA ILE A 14 -5.27 11.77 -6.30
C ILE A 14 -3.84 11.53 -6.79
N GLY A 15 -3.18 12.61 -7.24
CA GLY A 15 -1.88 12.54 -7.92
C GLY A 15 -0.66 12.39 -7.01
N ALA A 16 -0.81 12.52 -5.69
CA ALA A 16 0.31 12.35 -4.76
C ALA A 16 -0.15 11.73 -3.43
N ILE A 17 0.54 10.66 -3.00
CA ILE A 17 0.24 9.93 -1.76
C ILE A 17 1.55 9.63 -1.02
N THR A 18 1.61 9.94 0.28
CA THR A 18 2.71 9.53 1.15
C THR A 18 2.20 8.48 2.13
N LEU A 19 2.86 7.33 2.16
CA LEU A 19 2.57 6.21 3.06
C LEU A 19 3.66 6.15 4.12
N ILE A 20 3.26 6.01 5.38
CA ILE A 20 4.16 5.86 6.53
C ILE A 20 3.67 4.66 7.32
N ASP A 21 4.47 3.61 7.40
CA ASP A 21 4.18 2.40 8.17
C ASP A 21 5.49 1.69 8.53
N MET A 22 5.77 1.55 9.84
CA MET A 22 7.00 0.93 10.35
C MET A 22 6.96 -0.60 10.35
N ASP A 23 5.80 -1.21 10.09
CA ASP A 23 5.63 -2.65 10.15
C ASP A 23 5.92 -3.34 8.80
N ASP A 24 6.30 -4.61 8.90
CA ASP A 24 6.29 -5.54 7.79
C ASP A 24 4.94 -6.26 7.67
N VAL A 25 4.62 -6.75 6.47
CA VAL A 25 3.41 -7.54 6.22
C VAL A 25 3.50 -8.87 6.98
N CYS A 26 2.48 -9.14 7.79
CA CYS A 26 2.35 -10.40 8.53
C CYS A 26 1.23 -11.26 7.95
N VAL A 27 1.36 -12.59 8.03
CA VAL A 27 0.31 -13.56 7.62
C VAL A 27 -1.03 -13.25 8.30
N THR A 28 -0.99 -12.79 9.56
CA THR A 28 -2.19 -12.43 10.31
C THR A 28 -2.91 -11.18 9.78
N ASN A 29 -2.29 -10.40 8.88
CA ASN A 29 -2.90 -9.22 8.26
C ASN A 29 -3.83 -9.58 7.08
N THR A 30 -3.70 -10.79 6.52
CA THR A 30 -4.47 -11.29 5.36
C THR A 30 -5.99 -11.14 5.53
N ASN A 31 -6.49 -11.21 6.76
CA ASN A 31 -7.92 -11.09 7.05
C ASN A 31 -8.49 -9.66 6.91
N ARG A 32 -7.65 -8.62 6.79
CA ARG A 32 -8.10 -7.22 6.87
C ARG A 32 -7.30 -6.19 6.05
N GLN A 33 -6.12 -6.57 5.53
CA GLN A 33 -5.25 -5.67 4.78
C GLN A 33 -5.05 -6.16 3.35
N ILE A 34 -5.50 -5.37 2.38
CA ILE A 34 -5.52 -5.73 0.95
C ILE A 34 -4.15 -6.02 0.32
N HIS A 35 -3.05 -5.52 0.91
CA HIS A 35 -1.69 -5.76 0.42
C HIS A 35 -1.03 -6.99 1.03
N ALA A 36 -1.68 -7.66 2.01
CA ALA A 36 -1.18 -8.84 2.67
C ALA A 36 -1.46 -10.11 1.83
N LEU A 37 -0.82 -10.20 0.67
CA LEU A 37 -0.78 -11.40 -0.17
C LEU A 37 0.37 -12.31 0.27
N ARG A 38 0.28 -13.60 -0.04
CA ARG A 38 1.27 -14.62 0.36
C ARG A 38 2.70 -14.23 0.01
N ASP A 39 2.91 -13.69 -1.19
CA ASP A 39 4.24 -13.34 -1.69
C ASP A 39 4.79 -12.02 -1.10
N ASN A 40 3.94 -11.27 -0.38
CA ASN A 40 4.31 -10.00 0.24
C ASN A 40 4.69 -10.14 1.72
N VAL A 41 4.53 -11.33 2.33
CA VAL A 41 4.81 -11.53 3.76
C VAL A 41 6.29 -11.26 4.06
N GLY A 42 6.55 -10.43 5.07
CA GLY A 42 7.90 -10.00 5.46
C GLY A 42 8.41 -8.75 4.73
N LEU A 43 7.69 -8.24 3.73
CA LEU A 43 8.01 -6.97 3.07
C LEU A 43 7.42 -5.78 3.83
N ALA A 44 8.02 -4.59 3.69
CA ALA A 44 7.53 -3.38 4.34
C ALA A 44 6.13 -3.00 3.80
N LYS A 45 5.16 -2.76 4.71
CA LYS A 45 3.78 -2.46 4.30
C LYS A 45 3.67 -1.22 3.42
N ALA A 46 4.43 -0.17 3.76
CA ALA A 46 4.43 1.08 3.01
C ALA A 46 4.95 0.88 1.58
N GLU A 47 5.96 0.03 1.37
CA GLU A 47 6.54 -0.26 0.05
C GLU A 47 5.60 -1.11 -0.80
N VAL A 48 5.01 -2.16 -0.23
CA VAL A 48 4.04 -3.02 -0.95
C VAL A 48 2.81 -2.21 -1.36
N MET A 49 2.31 -1.34 -0.48
CA MET A 49 1.19 -0.45 -0.82
C MET A 49 1.58 0.59 -1.88
N ALA A 50 2.80 1.14 -1.82
CA ALA A 50 3.29 2.06 -2.84
C ALA A 50 3.32 1.40 -4.21
N GLU A 51 3.82 0.16 -4.30
CA GLU A 51 3.85 -0.60 -5.54
C GLU A 51 2.45 -0.87 -6.09
N ARG A 52 1.54 -1.29 -5.22
CA ARG A 52 0.13 -1.46 -5.58
C ARG A 52 -0.51 -0.17 -6.12
N ILE A 53 -0.21 0.98 -5.51
CA ILE A 53 -0.72 2.28 -5.98
C ILE A 53 -0.19 2.61 -7.37
N ARG A 54 1.09 2.35 -7.66
CA ARG A 54 1.67 2.56 -9.01
C ARG A 54 1.00 1.68 -10.06
N GLN A 55 0.64 0.44 -9.71
CA GLN A 55 -0.10 -0.45 -10.62
C GLN A 55 -1.52 0.06 -10.92
N ILE A 56 -2.15 0.76 -9.98
CA ILE A 56 -3.51 1.29 -10.13
C ILE A 56 -3.51 2.62 -10.87
N ASN A 57 -2.60 3.52 -10.50
CA ASN A 57 -2.45 4.85 -11.10
C ASN A 57 -0.95 5.13 -11.32
N PRO A 58 -0.41 4.81 -12.51
CA PRO A 58 0.99 5.00 -12.84
C PRO A 58 1.47 6.46 -12.78
N GLU A 59 0.55 7.43 -12.88
CA GLU A 59 0.85 8.86 -12.79
C GLU A 59 0.89 9.36 -11.33
N CYS A 60 0.45 8.54 -10.36
CA CYS A 60 0.47 8.92 -8.95
C CYS A 60 1.90 8.96 -8.42
N ARG A 61 2.33 10.11 -7.90
CA ARG A 61 3.58 10.25 -7.16
C ARG A 61 3.41 9.68 -5.76
N VAL A 62 3.76 8.40 -5.60
CA VAL A 62 3.67 7.68 -4.33
C VAL A 62 5.03 7.42 -3.70
N ASN A 63 5.17 7.81 -2.42
CA ASN A 63 6.34 7.56 -1.59
C ASN A 63 5.96 6.69 -0.39
N GLY A 64 6.69 5.61 -0.14
CA GLY A 64 6.58 4.80 1.07
C GLY A 64 7.76 5.02 1.99
N TYR A 65 7.50 5.32 3.26
CA TYR A 65 8.51 5.43 4.31
C TYR A 65 8.25 4.38 5.38
N ARG A 66 9.35 3.79 5.84
CA ARG A 66 9.37 2.93 7.01
C ARG A 66 9.46 3.80 8.25
#